data_AF-A0A4Q4CGB9-F1
#
_entry.id   AF-A0A4Q4CGB9-F1
#
_cell.length_a   1.000
_cell.length_b   1.000
_cell.length_c   1.000
_cell.angle_alpha   90.00
_cell.angle_beta   90.00
_cell.angle_gamma   90.00
#
_symmetry.space_group_name_H-M   'P 1'
#
loop_
_entity.id
_entity.type
_entity.pdbx_description
1 polymer ?
#
loop_
_entity_poly.entity_id
_entity_poly.type
_entity_poly.pdbx_seq_one_letter_code
_entity_poly.pdbx_strand_id
1 'polypeptide(L)'
;DVPAIARSVLGTAARSASKGQLSAYTKAFQGYISRKYGRRFREFIGGRIEVSDARALKSYFEVISTAYMSGESPFEVRWHVSDKSGKSLFFNIIIEGVNMLASERTEMGALLDQRGGDLDRLIADLKTL
;
A
#
# COMPACT_ATOMS: atom_id res chain seq x y z
N ASP A 1 -6.94 2.84 -2.91
CA ASP A 1 -7.18 4.07 -2.15
C ASP A 1 -5.87 4.50 -1.50
N VAL A 2 -5.06 5.29 -2.21
CA VAL A 2 -3.74 5.73 -1.72
C VAL A 2 -3.86 6.54 -0.42
N PRO A 3 -4.80 7.50 -0.27
CA PRO A 3 -5.01 8.17 1.01
C PRO A 3 -5.36 7.25 2.19
N ALA A 4 -6.16 6.20 1.98
CA ALA A 4 -6.45 5.24 3.04
C ALA A 4 -5.23 4.37 3.39
N ILE A 5 -4.47 3.92 2.38
CA ILE A 5 -3.22 3.18 2.58
C ILE A 5 -2.24 4.02 3.38
N ALA A 6 -1.96 5.26 2.92
CA ALA A 6 -1.00 6.15 3.55
C ALA A 6 -1.32 6.34 5.04
N ARG A 7 -2.56 6.69 5.39
CA ARG A 7 -2.99 6.85 6.79
C ARG A 7 -2.87 5.55 7.60
N SER A 8 -3.24 4.42 6.99
CA SER A 8 -3.15 3.11 7.65
C SER A 8 -1.72 2.69 7.93
N VAL A 9 -0.80 3.04 7.03
CA VAL A 9 0.64 2.80 7.17
C VAL A 9 1.24 3.71 8.23
N LEU A 10 0.87 5.01 8.26
CA LEU A 10 1.37 5.97 9.25
C LEU A 10 0.87 5.66 10.68
N GLY A 11 -0.21 4.88 10.81
CA GLY A 11 -0.65 4.33 12.09
C GLY A 11 -1.13 5.41 13.06
N THR A 12 -0.69 5.35 14.32
CA THR A 12 -1.11 6.27 15.38
C THR A 12 -0.70 7.71 15.12
N ALA A 13 0.46 7.94 14.49
CA ALA A 13 0.95 9.26 14.14
C ALA A 13 -0.01 10.01 13.19
N ALA A 14 -0.79 9.29 12.39
CA ALA A 14 -1.80 9.89 11.53
C ALA A 14 -2.92 10.60 12.31
N ARG A 15 -3.17 10.22 13.57
CA ARG A 15 -4.20 10.84 14.43
C ARG A 15 -3.76 12.19 14.99
N SER A 16 -2.47 12.36 15.21
CA SER A 16 -1.87 13.57 15.79
C SER A 16 -1.39 14.55 14.71
N ALA A 17 -1.24 14.08 13.46
CA ALA A 17 -0.80 14.90 12.34
C ALA A 17 -1.83 15.96 11.96
N SER A 18 -1.35 17.17 11.66
CA SER A 18 -2.19 18.23 11.09
C SER A 18 -2.71 17.83 9.69
N LYS A 19 -3.76 18.51 9.22
CA LYS A 19 -4.28 18.30 7.85
C LYS A 19 -3.21 18.55 6.78
N GLY A 20 -2.36 19.56 6.99
CA GLY A 20 -1.24 19.88 6.10
C GLY A 20 -0.21 18.76 6.05
N GLN A 21 0.21 18.26 7.22
CA GLN A 21 1.15 17.15 7.33
C GLN A 21 0.59 15.86 6.70
N LEU A 22 -0.67 15.51 6.97
CA LEU A 22 -1.29 14.34 6.35
C LEU A 22 -1.33 14.42 4.82
N SER A 23 -1.64 15.60 4.28
CA SER A 23 -1.64 15.83 2.83
C SER A 23 -0.23 15.69 2.25
N ALA A 24 0.76 16.34 2.86
CA ALA A 24 2.15 16.29 2.43
C ALA A 24 2.74 14.87 2.53
N TYR A 25 2.47 14.17 3.62
CA TYR A 25 2.83 12.77 3.83
C TYR A 25 2.19 11.87 2.78
N THR A 26 0.88 11.99 2.53
CA THR A 26 0.20 11.16 1.52
C THR A 26 0.85 11.32 0.14
N LYS A 27 1.20 12.57 -0.23
CA LYS A 27 1.89 12.85 -1.50
C LYS A 27 3.31 12.26 -1.54
N ALA A 28 4.09 12.41 -0.46
CA ALA A 28 5.45 11.86 -0.38
C ALA A 28 5.43 10.32 -0.40
N PHE A 29 4.54 9.71 0.39
CA PHE A 29 4.32 8.27 0.45
C PHE A 29 3.93 7.69 -0.92
N GLN A 30 3.06 8.37 -1.68
CA GLN A 30 2.72 7.95 -3.04
C GLN A 30 3.96 7.86 -3.94
N GLY A 31 4.85 8.85 -3.87
CA GLY A 31 6.11 8.85 -4.61
C GLY A 31 7.03 7.69 -4.19
N TYR A 32 7.20 7.52 -2.89
CA TYR A 32 8.01 6.44 -2.31
C TYR A 32 7.51 5.04 -2.72
N ILE A 33 6.22 4.74 -2.59
CA ILE A 33 5.63 3.46 -3.02
C ILE A 33 5.79 3.27 -4.54
N SER A 34 5.62 4.33 -5.33
CA SER A 34 5.80 4.28 -6.78
C SER A 34 7.24 3.95 -7.17
N ARG A 35 8.25 4.46 -6.44
CA ARG A 35 9.66 4.11 -6.68
C ARG A 35 9.97 2.68 -6.24
N LYS A 36 9.56 2.32 -5.01
CA LYS A 36 9.84 1.01 -4.41
C LYS A 36 9.21 -0.14 -5.19
N TYR A 37 7.97 0.02 -5.61
CA TYR A 37 7.19 -1.07 -6.22
C TYR A 37 6.88 -0.86 -7.70
N GLY A 38 7.01 0.36 -8.23
CA GLY A 38 6.65 0.65 -9.62
C GLY A 38 7.42 -0.17 -10.65
N ARG A 39 8.67 -0.58 -10.36
CA ARG A 39 9.42 -1.48 -11.25
C ARG A 39 8.73 -2.84 -11.38
N ARG A 40 8.37 -3.46 -10.25
CA ARG A 40 7.62 -4.72 -10.22
C ARG A 40 6.24 -4.58 -10.84
N PHE A 41 5.54 -3.46 -10.63
CA PHE A 41 4.24 -3.24 -11.29
C PHE A 41 4.34 -3.15 -12.81
N ARG A 42 5.48 -2.72 -13.36
CA ARG A 42 5.70 -2.76 -14.82
C ARG A 42 5.91 -4.17 -15.36
N GLU A 43 6.39 -5.10 -14.54
CA GLU A 43 6.52 -6.50 -14.95
C GLU A 43 5.15 -7.13 -15.20
N PHE A 44 4.08 -6.59 -14.59
CA PHE A 44 2.69 -7.02 -14.87
C PHE A 44 2.17 -6.56 -16.24
N ILE A 45 2.90 -5.68 -16.95
CA ILE A 45 2.52 -5.27 -18.30
C ILE A 45 2.72 -6.48 -19.23
N GLY A 46 1.62 -6.97 -19.80
CA GLY A 46 1.59 -8.19 -20.61
C GLY A 46 1.33 -9.48 -19.82
N GLY A 47 1.29 -9.40 -18.49
CA GLY A 47 0.77 -10.47 -17.63
C GLY A 47 -0.76 -10.52 -17.63
N ARG A 48 -1.32 -11.66 -17.24
CA ARG A 48 -2.76 -11.80 -16.99
C ARG A 48 -3.01 -12.06 -15.50
N ILE A 49 -4.09 -11.48 -14.99
CA ILE A 49 -4.56 -11.74 -13.62
C ILE A 49 -5.95 -12.34 -13.73
N GLU A 50 -6.13 -13.52 -13.17
CA GLU A 50 -7.40 -14.23 -13.18
C GLU A 50 -7.97 -14.26 -11.76
N VAL A 51 -9.15 -13.68 -11.58
CA VAL A 51 -9.87 -13.73 -10.30
C VAL A 51 -10.42 -15.15 -10.12
N SER A 52 -10.03 -15.81 -9.04
CA SER A 52 -10.47 -17.16 -8.72
C SER A 52 -11.59 -17.19 -7.68
N ASP A 53 -11.61 -16.21 -6.77
CA ASP A 53 -12.63 -16.11 -5.72
C ASP A 53 -12.77 -14.66 -5.23
N ALA A 54 -13.93 -14.32 -4.67
CA ALA A 54 -14.16 -13.06 -3.98
C ALA A 54 -15.13 -13.27 -2.83
N ARG A 55 -14.71 -12.88 -1.63
CA ARG A 55 -15.52 -13.04 -0.42
C ARG A 55 -15.63 -11.75 0.36
N ALA A 56 -16.84 -11.49 0.87
CA ALA A 56 -17.07 -10.40 1.79
C ALA A 56 -16.46 -10.74 3.16
N LEU A 57 -15.64 -9.82 3.67
CA LEU A 57 -15.24 -9.75 5.06
C LEU A 57 -15.97 -8.57 5.71
N LYS A 58 -15.97 -8.51 7.04
CA LYS A 58 -16.79 -7.56 7.84
C LYS A 58 -16.96 -6.16 7.23
N SER A 59 -15.89 -5.54 6.75
CA SER A 59 -15.96 -4.16 6.24
C SER A 59 -15.23 -3.95 4.90
N TYR A 60 -14.90 -5.03 4.19
CA TYR A 60 -14.18 -5.01 2.91
C TYR A 60 -14.29 -6.37 2.23
N PHE A 61 -13.91 -6.47 0.96
CA PHE A 61 -13.85 -7.72 0.22
C PHE A 61 -12.42 -8.21 0.13
N GLU A 62 -12.22 -9.52 0.29
CA GLU A 62 -10.99 -10.18 -0.13
C GLU A 62 -11.24 -10.81 -1.51
N VAL A 63 -10.44 -10.38 -2.48
CA VAL A 63 -10.45 -10.92 -3.84
C VAL A 63 -9.18 -11.74 -4.01
N ILE A 64 -9.32 -13.02 -4.37
CA ILE A 64 -8.21 -13.94 -4.60
C ILE A 64 -8.00 -14.05 -6.11
N SER A 65 -6.75 -13.99 -6.55
CA SER A 65 -6.40 -14.07 -7.95
C SER A 65 -5.13 -14.88 -8.16
N THR A 66 -4.96 -15.40 -9.37
CA THR A 66 -3.69 -15.95 -9.85
C THR A 66 -3.09 -14.99 -10.87
N ALA A 67 -1.86 -14.54 -10.64
CA ALA A 67 -1.09 -13.76 -11.59
C ALA A 67 -0.24 -14.69 -12.46
N TYR A 68 -0.27 -14.48 -13.76
CA TYR A 68 0.56 -15.19 -14.73
C TYR A 68 1.47 -14.17 -15.43
N MET A 69 2.77 -14.38 -15.29
CA MET A 69 3.81 -13.45 -15.70
C MET A 69 4.79 -14.18 -16.62
N SER A 70 5.38 -13.45 -17.57
CA SER A 70 6.37 -14.07 -18.47
C SER A 70 7.65 -14.39 -17.71
N GLY A 71 8.10 -15.64 -17.77
CA GLY A 71 9.36 -16.08 -17.15
C GLY A 71 9.28 -16.38 -15.65
N GLU A 72 8.10 -16.29 -15.03
CA GLU A 72 7.86 -16.65 -13.63
C GLU A 72 6.75 -17.70 -13.52
N SER A 73 6.81 -18.54 -12.48
CA SER A 73 5.71 -19.43 -12.14
C SER A 73 4.47 -18.62 -11.72
N PRO A 74 3.24 -19.06 -12.04
CA PRO A 74 2.04 -18.38 -11.58
C PRO A 74 2.00 -18.32 -10.05
N PHE A 75 1.56 -17.18 -9.51
CA PHE A 75 1.51 -16.97 -8.07
C PHE A 75 0.19 -16.34 -7.62
N GLU A 76 -0.18 -16.60 -6.37
CA GLU A 76 -1.40 -16.07 -5.77
C GLU A 76 -1.22 -14.60 -5.38
N VAL A 77 -2.22 -13.79 -5.72
CA VAL A 77 -2.36 -12.40 -5.30
C VAL A 77 -3.71 -12.22 -4.63
N ARG A 78 -3.71 -11.68 -3.41
CA ARG A 78 -4.93 -11.30 -2.69
C ARG A 78 -5.04 -9.79 -2.61
N TRP A 79 -6.23 -9.29 -2.89
CA TRP A 79 -6.56 -7.88 -2.86
C TRP A 79 -7.58 -7.63 -1.76
N HIS A 80 -7.32 -6.67 -0.88
CA HIS A 80 -8.36 -6.17 0.01
C HIS A 80 -8.98 -4.92 -0.61
N VAL A 81 -10.27 -4.99 -0.92
CA VAL A 81 -11.01 -3.97 -1.66
C VAL A 81 -12.10 -3.38 -0.78
N SER A 82 -12.19 -2.06 -0.75
CA SER A 82 -13.20 -1.32 -0.01
C SER A 82 -13.84 -0.27 -0.90
N ASP A 83 -15.12 -0.02 -0.69
CA ASP A 83 -15.93 1.00 -1.38
C ASP A 83 -16.18 2.26 -0.53
N LYS A 84 -15.73 2.27 0.74
CA LYS A 84 -15.89 3.39 1.70
C LYS A 84 -15.47 4.77 1.19
N SER A 85 -14.61 4.83 0.16
CA SER A 85 -14.22 6.08 -0.52
C SER A 85 -15.20 6.52 -1.62
N GLY A 86 -16.37 5.89 -1.73
CA GLY A 86 -17.36 6.08 -2.80
C GLY A 86 -17.00 5.39 -4.12
N LYS A 87 -15.93 4.59 -4.13
CA LYS A 87 -15.44 3.82 -5.29
C LYS A 87 -14.77 2.54 -4.80
N SER A 88 -14.98 1.43 -5.50
CA SER A 88 -14.32 0.16 -5.20
C SER A 88 -12.83 0.26 -5.53
N LEU A 89 -12.00 0.41 -4.50
CA LEU A 89 -10.55 0.53 -4.64
C LEU A 89 -9.87 -0.45 -3.67
N PHE A 90 -8.77 -1.06 -4.11
CA PHE A 90 -7.95 -1.83 -3.20
C PHE A 90 -7.22 -0.91 -2.21
N PHE A 91 -7.04 -1.38 -0.98
CA PHE A 91 -6.25 -0.72 0.07
C PHE A 91 -5.19 -1.65 0.66
N ASN A 92 -5.12 -2.90 0.23
CA ASN A 92 -4.03 -3.80 0.54
C ASN A 92 -3.83 -4.79 -0.61
N ILE A 93 -2.60 -5.26 -0.77
CA ILE A 93 -2.21 -6.35 -1.65
C ILE A 93 -1.34 -7.32 -0.86
N ILE A 94 -1.55 -8.62 -1.06
CA ILE A 94 -0.76 -9.70 -0.49
C ILE A 94 -0.29 -10.57 -1.64
N ILE A 95 1.02 -10.73 -1.79
CA ILE A 95 1.63 -11.51 -2.88
C ILE A 95 2.38 -12.67 -2.24
N GLU A 96 2.03 -13.91 -2.59
CA GLU A 96 2.68 -15.11 -2.03
C GLU A 96 2.72 -15.09 -0.48
N GLY A 97 1.66 -14.58 0.16
CA GLY A 97 1.56 -14.45 1.61
C GLY A 97 2.24 -13.20 2.20
N VAL A 98 3.01 -12.44 1.42
CA VAL A 98 3.66 -11.20 1.87
C VAL A 98 2.67 -10.04 1.84
N ASN A 99 2.28 -9.55 3.02
CA ASN A 99 1.31 -8.47 3.19
C ASN A 99 1.96 -7.09 3.10
N MET A 100 1.72 -6.39 1.99
CA MET A 100 2.39 -5.13 1.70
C MET A 100 2.01 -4.01 2.68
N LEU A 101 0.73 -3.89 3.06
CA LEU A 101 0.31 -2.86 4.02
C LEU A 101 0.98 -3.05 5.38
N ALA A 102 1.08 -4.30 5.84
CA ALA A 102 1.72 -4.63 7.12
C ALA A 102 3.22 -4.32 7.08
N SER A 103 3.91 -4.74 6.02
CA SER A 103 5.34 -4.45 5.82
C SER A 103 5.62 -2.95 5.80
N GLU A 104 4.83 -2.18 5.05
CA GLU A 104 5.00 -0.73 4.98
C GLU A 104 4.68 -0.02 6.29
N ARG A 105 3.71 -0.52 7.08
CA ARG A 105 3.46 0.02 8.43
C ARG A 105 4.68 -0.15 9.33
N THR A 106 5.32 -1.32 9.30
CA THR A 106 6.55 -1.55 10.08
C THR A 106 7.68 -0.63 9.61
N GLU A 107 7.88 -0.52 8.29
CA GLU A 107 8.90 0.34 7.71
C GLU A 107 8.69 1.82 8.07
N MET A 108 7.47 2.35 7.88
CA MET A 108 7.18 3.74 8.20
C MET A 108 7.27 4.03 9.69
N GLY A 109 6.90 3.07 10.55
CA GLY A 109 7.11 3.16 11.99
C GLY A 109 8.58 3.31 12.33
N ALA A 110 9.44 2.42 11.80
CA ALA A 110 10.88 2.46 12.02
C ALA A 110 11.51 3.76 11.51
N LEU A 111 11.10 4.23 10.32
CA LEU A 111 11.57 5.51 9.78
C LEU A 111 11.15 6.67 10.68
N LEU A 112 9.90 6.71 11.14
CA LEU A 112 9.42 7.76 12.03
C LEU A 112 10.16 7.75 13.38
N ASP A 113 10.40 6.56 13.95
CA ASP A 113 11.10 6.39 15.22
C ASP A 113 12.56 6.85 15.13
N GLN A 114 13.26 6.52 14.04
CA GLN A 114 14.62 7.04 13.76
C GLN A 114 14.68 8.57 13.71
N ARG A 115 13.54 9.22 13.47
CA ARG A 115 13.39 10.69 13.39
C ARG A 115 12.80 11.27 14.67
N GLY A 116 12.70 10.48 15.74
CA GLY A 116 12.16 10.92 17.03
C GLY A 116 10.69 11.33 16.95
N GLY A 117 9.91 10.77 16.03
CA GLY A 117 8.51 11.15 15.82
C GLY A 117 8.31 12.41 14.97
N ASP A 118 9.37 13.00 14.42
CA ASP A 118 9.28 14.17 13.55
C ASP A 118 8.72 13.79 12.17
N LEU A 119 7.42 14.05 12.00
CA LEU A 119 6.69 13.76 10.77
C LEU A 119 7.17 14.62 9.59
N ASP A 120 7.58 15.86 9.82
CA ASP A 120 8.03 16.74 8.73
C ASP A 120 9.39 16.29 8.18
N ARG A 121 10.27 15.78 9.04
CA ARG A 121 11.50 15.08 8.62
C ARG A 121 11.20 13.81 7.83
N LEU A 122 10.26 12.98 8.29
CA LEU A 122 9.86 11.79 7.54
C LEU A 122 9.33 12.16 6.14
N ILE A 123 8.48 13.19 6.05
CA ILE A 123 7.93 13.68 4.78
C ILE A 123 9.04 14.13 3.82
N ALA A 124 10.09 14.77 4.33
CA ALA A 124 11.22 15.21 3.52
C ALA A 124 11.98 14.01 2.93
N ASP A 125 12.28 13.01 3.76
CA ASP A 125 13.06 11.83 3.35
C ASP A 125 12.30 10.94 2.38
N LEU A 126 10.99 10.78 2.56
CA LEU A 126 10.13 10.03 1.64
C LEU A 126 10.10 10.62 0.21
N LYS A 127 10.64 11.81 -0.03
CA LYS A 127 10.78 12.35 -1.40
C LYS A 127 11.98 11.77 -2.13
N THR A 128 12.99 11.27 -1.41
CA THR A 128 14.26 10.80 -1.96
C THR A 128 14.46 9.29 -1.84
N LEU A 129 13.81 8.62 -0.88
CA LEU A 129 13.77 7.16 -0.73
C LEU A 129 13.00 6.48 -1.86
#